data_AF-A0A1F7R158-F1
#
_entry.id   AF-A0A1F7R158-F1
#
_cell.length_a   1.000
_cell.length_b   1.000
_cell.length_c   1.000
_cell.angle_alpha   90.00
_cell.angle_beta   90.00
_cell.angle_gamma   90.00
#
_symmetry.space_group_name_H-M   'P 1'
#
loop_
_entity.id
_entity.type
_entity.pdbx_description
1 polymer ?
#
loop_
_entity_poly.entity_id
_entity_poly.type
_entity_poly.pdbx_seq_one_letter_code
_entity_poly.pdbx_strand_id
1 'polypeptide(L)'
;MATSAKKLVFGDGSADAEVVFIGEAPGQKEDEQGLPFVGAAGQFLNELLDSIDLKRADVYITNIVKYRPPNNRDPYPDEKAAFLPYLHAQLEAIKPKLIIALGRHSLEVLVPGLKISQCHGQPKRVRIMNQEVRSKSGEQDITSLVILPLFHPAAALYNGGMRQTLIDDFKKIPKVLEEISNLAQPPEIAKPAWRPNRQPADNRLPL
;
A
#
# COMPACT_ATOMS: atom_id res chain seq x y z
N MET A 1 -3.28 -4.44 27.15
CA MET A 1 -2.53 -3.19 27.46
C MET A 1 -1.03 -3.47 27.56
N ALA A 2 -0.22 -2.55 27.04
CA ALA A 2 1.22 -2.66 26.76
C ALA A 2 2.12 -2.68 28.02
N THR A 3 1.94 -3.67 28.90
CA THR A 3 2.65 -3.72 30.20
C THR A 3 4.15 -3.98 30.09
N SER A 4 4.65 -4.40 28.92
CA SER A 4 6.05 -4.81 28.72
C SER A 4 6.77 -4.10 27.56
N ALA A 5 6.11 -3.18 26.85
CA ALA A 5 6.71 -2.49 25.71
C ALA A 5 7.67 -1.40 26.20
N LYS A 6 8.86 -1.33 25.60
CA LYS A 6 9.89 -0.35 25.91
C LYS A 6 9.77 0.90 25.05
N LYS A 7 9.49 0.74 23.76
CA LYS A 7 9.37 1.85 22.81
C LYS A 7 8.17 1.65 21.91
N LEU A 8 7.50 2.76 21.61
CA LEU A 8 6.55 2.79 20.51
C LEU A 8 7.32 2.77 19.17
N VAL A 9 6.73 2.10 18.19
CA VAL A 9 7.26 1.91 16.85
C VAL A 9 6.20 2.37 15.87
N PHE A 10 6.20 3.68 15.59
CA PHE A 10 5.16 4.30 14.75
C PHE A 10 5.35 3.97 13.27
N GLY A 11 6.57 4.02 12.77
CA GLY A 11 6.89 3.83 11.37
C GLY A 11 8.24 4.44 11.03
N ASP A 12 8.73 4.15 9.84
CA ASP A 12 10.04 4.61 9.35
C ASP A 12 10.02 4.65 7.82
N GLY A 13 10.75 5.61 7.22
CA GLY A 13 10.81 5.81 5.78
C GLY A 13 10.32 7.18 5.29
N SER A 14 10.04 7.29 4.00
CA SER A 14 9.70 8.57 3.34
C SER A 14 8.28 9.03 3.70
N ALA A 15 8.12 10.33 3.97
CA ALA A 15 6.81 10.98 4.13
C ALA A 15 6.07 11.15 2.79
N ASP A 16 6.81 11.09 1.66
CA ASP A 16 6.28 11.19 0.30
C ASP A 16 6.24 9.81 -0.39
N ALA A 17 6.24 8.73 0.40
CA ALA A 17 6.32 7.36 -0.12
C ALA A 17 5.12 7.01 -1.01
N GLU A 18 5.38 6.56 -2.24
CA GLU A 18 4.33 6.04 -3.12
C GLU A 18 3.81 4.67 -2.65
N VAL A 19 4.63 3.94 -1.88
CA VAL A 19 4.32 2.61 -1.34
C VAL A 19 4.45 2.59 0.18
N VAL A 20 3.38 2.16 0.85
CA VAL A 20 3.37 1.94 2.30
C VAL A 20 3.26 0.44 2.61
N PHE A 21 4.16 -0.10 3.41
CA PHE A 21 4.13 -1.48 3.90
C PHE A 21 3.56 -1.53 5.33
N ILE A 22 2.59 -2.41 5.56
CA ILE A 22 1.86 -2.51 6.83
C ILE A 22 1.91 -3.95 7.35
N GLY A 23 2.65 -4.15 8.44
CA GLY A 23 2.65 -5.39 9.23
C GLY A 23 1.63 -5.38 10.37
N GLU A 24 1.73 -6.37 11.26
CA GLU A 24 0.80 -6.53 12.39
C GLU A 24 1.21 -5.70 13.61
N ALA A 25 2.38 -5.99 14.17
CA ALA A 25 2.90 -5.39 15.39
C ALA A 25 4.43 -5.54 15.48
N PRO A 26 5.12 -4.68 16.25
CA PRO A 26 6.53 -4.81 16.57
C PRO A 26 6.90 -6.15 17.23
N GLY A 27 8.05 -6.70 16.84
CA GLY A 27 8.72 -7.77 17.56
C GLY A 27 9.68 -7.24 18.62
N GLN A 28 10.55 -8.12 19.13
CA GLN A 28 11.51 -7.78 20.19
C GLN A 28 12.52 -6.71 19.75
N LYS A 29 13.15 -6.90 18.59
CA LYS A 29 14.19 -5.97 18.11
C LYS A 29 13.59 -4.61 17.76
N GLU A 30 12.39 -4.60 17.23
CA GLU A 30 11.63 -3.39 16.94
C GLU A 30 11.33 -2.61 18.22
N ASP A 31 10.88 -3.27 19.28
CA ASP A 31 10.64 -2.67 20.61
C ASP A 31 11.92 -2.11 21.27
N GLU A 32 13.05 -2.79 21.08
CA GLU A 32 14.34 -2.34 21.61
C GLU A 32 14.87 -1.11 20.86
N GLN A 33 14.68 -1.06 19.54
CA GLN A 33 15.24 0.00 18.69
C GLN A 33 14.28 1.18 18.51
N GLY A 34 12.97 0.96 18.53
CA GLY A 34 11.96 1.95 18.16
C GLY A 34 11.70 2.03 16.64
N LEU A 35 12.18 1.05 15.88
CA LEU A 35 12.12 1.03 14.41
C LEU A 35 11.37 -0.22 13.91
N PRO A 36 10.52 -0.11 12.88
CA PRO A 36 9.74 -1.23 12.37
C PRO A 36 10.61 -2.17 11.52
N PHE A 37 10.33 -3.47 11.55
CA PHE A 37 11.00 -4.45 10.67
C PHE A 37 12.54 -4.32 10.69
N VAL A 38 13.14 -4.49 11.87
CA VAL A 38 14.62 -4.50 12.07
C VAL A 38 15.14 -5.88 12.53
N GLY A 39 14.23 -6.81 12.83
CA GLY A 39 14.57 -8.23 13.06
C GLY A 39 14.82 -9.03 11.79
N ALA A 40 14.86 -10.36 11.91
CA ALA A 40 15.14 -11.25 10.77
C ALA A 40 14.12 -11.09 9.62
N ALA A 41 12.83 -10.95 9.96
CA ALA A 41 11.80 -10.67 8.97
C ALA A 41 12.02 -9.31 8.27
N GLY A 42 12.56 -8.32 8.99
CA GLY A 42 12.89 -7.02 8.44
C GLY A 42 14.12 -7.02 7.54
N GLN A 43 15.14 -7.80 7.89
CA GLN A 43 16.29 -8.03 7.01
C GLN A 43 15.84 -8.66 5.69
N PHE A 44 14.97 -9.66 5.75
CA PHE A 44 14.42 -10.25 4.53
C PHE A 44 13.52 -9.28 3.76
N LEU A 45 12.76 -8.42 4.44
CA LEU A 45 12.02 -7.35 3.77
C LEU A 45 12.97 -6.42 2.98
N ASN A 46 14.12 -6.06 3.54
CA ASN A 46 15.11 -5.26 2.83
C ASN A 46 15.63 -5.99 1.57
N GLU A 47 15.95 -7.28 1.66
CA GLU A 47 16.35 -8.08 0.49
C GLU A 47 15.26 -8.11 -0.60
N LEU A 48 13.99 -8.20 -0.20
CA LEU A 48 12.86 -8.19 -1.13
C LEU A 48 12.69 -6.83 -1.81
N LEU A 49 12.87 -5.72 -1.08
CA LEU A 49 12.86 -4.37 -1.63
C LEU A 49 14.00 -4.17 -2.63
N ASP A 50 15.23 -4.55 -2.25
CA ASP A 50 16.41 -4.46 -3.11
C ASP A 50 16.24 -5.28 -4.39
N SER A 51 15.52 -6.41 -4.35
CA SER A 51 15.26 -7.25 -5.53
C SER A 51 14.38 -6.61 -6.61
N ILE A 52 13.72 -5.49 -6.29
CA ILE A 52 12.89 -4.70 -7.20
C ILE A 52 13.36 -3.24 -7.29
N ASP A 53 14.63 -3.00 -6.98
CA ASP A 53 15.29 -1.68 -7.04
C ASP A 53 14.62 -0.60 -6.17
N LEU A 54 13.91 -0.99 -5.10
CA LEU A 54 13.37 -0.07 -4.10
C LEU A 54 14.28 -0.04 -2.89
N LYS A 55 14.61 1.15 -2.39
CA LYS A 55 15.32 1.28 -1.12
C LYS A 55 14.31 1.46 -0.01
N ARG A 56 14.70 1.02 1.20
CA ARG A 56 13.91 1.26 2.41
C ARG A 56 13.57 2.76 2.61
N ALA A 57 14.45 3.66 2.20
CA ALA A 57 14.25 5.10 2.30
C ALA A 57 13.19 5.65 1.33
N ASP A 58 12.86 4.93 0.26
CA ASP A 58 11.89 5.35 -0.76
C ASP A 58 10.44 4.99 -0.38
N VAL A 59 10.30 4.09 0.59
CA VAL A 59 9.01 3.54 1.04
C VAL A 59 8.73 3.98 2.47
N TYR A 60 7.51 3.75 2.95
CA TYR A 60 7.18 3.90 4.36
C TYR A 60 6.76 2.55 4.94
N ILE A 61 7.28 2.19 6.12
CA ILE A 61 7.01 0.90 6.76
C ILE A 61 6.40 1.16 8.13
N THR A 62 5.27 0.51 8.42
CA THR A 62 4.59 0.58 9.72
C THR A 62 3.90 -0.74 10.06
N ASN A 63 3.20 -0.77 11.19
CA ASN A 63 2.37 -1.88 11.67
C ASN A 63 0.97 -1.38 12.04
N ILE A 64 -0.02 -2.26 12.14
CA ILE A 64 -1.33 -1.91 12.70
C ILE A 64 -1.18 -1.39 14.13
N VAL A 65 -0.57 -2.21 14.99
CA VAL A 65 -0.31 -1.86 16.39
C VAL A 65 1.11 -1.33 16.53
N LYS A 66 1.30 -0.26 17.32
CA LYS A 66 2.59 0.47 17.42
C LYS A 66 3.45 0.06 18.61
N TYR A 67 3.15 -1.04 19.28
CA TYR A 67 3.94 -1.57 20.39
C TYR A 67 4.02 -3.09 20.31
N ARG A 68 5.04 -3.67 20.92
CA ARG A 68 5.20 -5.12 21.02
C ARG A 68 4.22 -5.72 22.04
N PRO A 69 3.28 -6.60 21.64
CA PRO A 69 2.42 -7.29 22.59
C PRO A 69 3.24 -8.21 23.51
N PRO A 70 2.78 -8.45 24.75
CA PRO A 70 3.46 -9.35 25.68
C PRO A 70 3.76 -10.71 25.04
N ASN A 71 4.99 -11.19 25.17
CA ASN A 71 5.46 -12.46 24.59
C ASN A 71 5.28 -12.58 23.05
N ASN A 72 5.21 -11.47 22.31
CA ASN A 72 4.97 -11.45 20.86
C ASN A 72 3.65 -12.14 20.44
N ARG A 73 2.63 -12.17 21.31
CA ARG A 73 1.30 -12.64 20.88
C ARG A 73 0.71 -11.73 19.80
N ASP A 74 -0.26 -12.24 19.05
CA ASP A 74 -1.11 -11.42 18.18
C ASP A 74 -1.82 -10.32 19.02
N PRO A 75 -1.95 -9.07 18.53
CA PRO A 75 -2.76 -8.06 19.18
C PRO A 75 -4.25 -8.40 19.14
N TYR A 76 -4.94 -8.05 20.21
CA TYR A 76 -6.38 -8.23 20.31
C TYR A 76 -7.15 -7.22 19.43
N PRO A 77 -8.43 -7.47 19.12
CA PRO A 77 -9.23 -6.58 18.28
C PRO A 77 -9.33 -5.14 18.83
N ASP A 78 -9.48 -4.98 20.14
CA ASP A 78 -9.50 -3.68 20.83
C ASP A 78 -8.14 -2.95 20.74
N GLU A 79 -7.04 -3.69 20.87
CA GLU A 79 -5.68 -3.15 20.70
C GLU A 79 -5.47 -2.67 19.26
N LYS A 80 -5.97 -3.40 18.24
CA LYS A 80 -5.94 -2.94 16.85
C LYS A 80 -6.77 -1.69 16.66
N ALA A 81 -8.03 -1.71 17.14
CA ALA A 81 -8.96 -0.59 17.03
C ALA A 81 -8.39 0.71 17.63
N ALA A 82 -7.71 0.62 18.76
CA ALA A 82 -7.08 1.76 19.42
C ALA A 82 -5.99 2.44 18.58
N PHE A 83 -5.32 1.70 17.68
CA PHE A 83 -4.25 2.23 16.83
C PHE A 83 -4.68 2.58 15.40
N LEU A 84 -5.90 2.22 14.97
CA LEU A 84 -6.40 2.58 13.64
C LEU A 84 -6.41 4.09 13.37
N PRO A 85 -6.80 4.98 14.31
CA PRO A 85 -6.76 6.42 14.06
C PRO A 85 -5.35 6.93 13.70
N TYR A 86 -4.31 6.37 14.33
CA TYR A 86 -2.92 6.73 14.02
C TYR A 86 -2.50 6.21 12.64
N LEU A 87 -2.90 4.99 12.29
CA LEU A 87 -2.63 4.46 10.96
C LEU A 87 -3.33 5.28 9.87
N HIS A 88 -4.58 5.67 10.10
CA HIS A 88 -5.32 6.54 9.17
C HIS A 88 -4.62 7.89 9.00
N ALA A 89 -4.23 8.55 10.09
CA ALA A 89 -3.49 9.81 10.02
C ALA A 89 -2.15 9.68 9.26
N GLN A 90 -1.44 8.56 9.43
CA GLN A 90 -0.22 8.28 8.66
C GLN A 90 -0.53 8.17 7.15
N LEU A 91 -1.56 7.41 6.77
CA LEU A 91 -1.94 7.23 5.37
C LEU A 91 -2.48 8.50 4.74
N GLU A 92 -3.20 9.34 5.50
CA GLU A 92 -3.69 10.63 5.04
C GLU A 92 -2.57 11.65 4.82
N ALA A 93 -1.53 11.61 5.66
CA ALA A 93 -0.36 12.45 5.49
C ALA A 93 0.47 12.03 4.27
N ILE A 94 0.72 10.72 4.11
CA ILE A 94 1.58 10.16 3.06
C ILE A 94 0.88 10.12 1.70
N LYS A 95 -0.44 9.87 1.68
CA LYS A 95 -1.24 9.68 0.46
C LYS A 95 -0.61 8.69 -0.53
N PRO A 96 -0.30 7.45 -0.09
CA PRO A 96 0.38 6.49 -0.94
C PRO A 96 -0.48 6.07 -2.13
N LYS A 97 0.17 5.73 -3.24
CA LYS A 97 -0.49 5.13 -4.41
C LYS A 97 -0.87 3.67 -4.13
N LEU A 98 0.00 2.96 -3.41
CA LEU A 98 -0.12 1.53 -3.14
C LEU A 98 0.16 1.21 -1.67
N ILE A 99 -0.70 0.38 -1.08
CA ILE A 99 -0.52 -0.15 0.26
C ILE A 99 -0.22 -1.65 0.17
N ILE A 100 0.84 -2.11 0.83
CA ILE A 100 1.20 -3.52 0.93
C ILE A 100 0.76 -4.06 2.29
N ALA A 101 -0.21 -4.96 2.30
CA ALA A 101 -0.63 -5.65 3.53
C ALA A 101 0.24 -6.88 3.74
N LEU A 102 1.17 -6.83 4.69
CA LEU A 102 2.06 -7.93 5.04
C LEU A 102 1.41 -8.89 6.04
N GLY A 103 0.86 -9.99 5.52
CA GLY A 103 0.26 -11.08 6.28
C GLY A 103 -1.24 -10.92 6.55
N ARG A 104 -1.80 -11.92 7.24
CA ARG A 104 -3.26 -12.03 7.46
C ARG A 104 -3.84 -10.90 8.31
N HIS A 105 -3.08 -10.36 9.25
CA HIS A 105 -3.61 -9.42 10.23
C HIS A 105 -3.78 -8.01 9.68
N SER A 106 -2.79 -7.51 8.94
CA SER A 106 -2.95 -6.25 8.22
C SER A 106 -3.96 -6.38 7.09
N LEU A 107 -4.01 -7.54 6.41
CA LEU A 107 -5.06 -7.83 5.43
C LEU A 107 -6.45 -7.75 6.04
N GLU A 108 -6.72 -8.42 7.16
CA GLU A 108 -8.05 -8.43 7.79
C GLU A 108 -8.49 -7.02 8.22
N VAL A 109 -7.55 -6.18 8.63
CA VAL A 109 -7.85 -4.78 9.00
C VAL A 109 -8.14 -3.92 7.77
N LEU A 110 -7.38 -4.10 6.69
CA LEU A 110 -7.44 -3.24 5.50
C LEU A 110 -8.50 -3.69 4.48
N VAL A 111 -8.71 -5.00 4.36
CA VAL A 111 -9.65 -5.66 3.43
C VAL A 111 -10.27 -6.89 4.11
N PRO A 112 -11.22 -6.69 5.05
CA PRO A 112 -11.78 -7.77 5.86
C PRO A 112 -12.47 -8.86 5.02
N GLY A 113 -12.43 -10.10 5.51
CA GLY A 113 -13.12 -11.24 4.90
C GLY A 113 -12.34 -11.97 3.80
N LEU A 114 -11.10 -11.56 3.53
CA LEU A 114 -10.21 -12.25 2.60
C LEU A 114 -9.20 -13.16 3.31
N LYS A 115 -8.85 -14.28 2.68
CA LYS A 115 -7.81 -15.19 3.17
C LYS A 115 -6.50 -14.92 2.43
N ILE A 116 -5.43 -14.65 3.17
CA ILE A 116 -4.12 -14.33 2.57
C ILE A 116 -3.64 -15.42 1.59
N SER A 117 -3.85 -16.70 1.93
CA SER A 117 -3.46 -17.83 1.08
C SER A 117 -4.19 -17.90 -0.27
N GLN A 118 -5.30 -17.17 -0.43
CA GLN A 118 -6.11 -17.17 -1.65
C GLN A 118 -5.96 -15.89 -2.48
N CYS A 119 -5.46 -14.81 -1.86
CA CYS A 119 -5.44 -13.49 -2.48
C CYS A 119 -4.08 -12.79 -2.49
N HIS A 120 -3.04 -13.42 -1.93
CA HIS A 120 -1.70 -12.85 -1.99
C HIS A 120 -1.26 -12.60 -3.45
N GLY A 121 -0.53 -11.51 -3.68
CA GLY A 121 -0.06 -11.12 -5.00
C GLY A 121 -1.16 -10.64 -5.95
N GLN A 122 -2.40 -10.43 -5.47
CA GLN A 122 -3.51 -9.91 -6.27
C GLN A 122 -4.00 -8.57 -5.70
N PRO A 123 -3.84 -7.45 -6.44
CA PRO A 123 -4.25 -6.14 -5.95
C PRO A 123 -5.77 -6.07 -5.75
N LYS A 124 -6.19 -5.35 -4.72
CA LYS A 124 -7.58 -5.09 -4.35
C LYS A 124 -7.79 -3.58 -4.31
N ARG A 125 -8.83 -3.11 -5.00
CA ARG A 125 -9.23 -1.72 -4.97
C ARG A 125 -10.26 -1.52 -3.87
N VAL A 126 -9.96 -0.64 -2.92
CA VAL A 126 -10.84 -0.31 -1.79
C VAL A 126 -11.22 1.15 -1.89
N ARG A 127 -12.51 1.44 -1.68
CA ARG A 127 -13.02 2.81 -1.58
C ARG A 127 -13.13 3.17 -0.12
N ILE A 128 -12.40 4.19 0.31
CA ILE A 128 -12.51 4.73 1.66
C ILE A 128 -13.31 6.03 1.59
N MET A 129 -14.28 6.15 2.49
CA MET A 129 -14.99 7.40 2.72
C MET A 129 -14.14 8.24 3.66
N ASN A 130 -13.61 9.38 3.17
CA ASN A 130 -12.89 10.30 4.03
C ASN A 130 -13.90 10.95 4.98
N GLN A 131 -13.87 10.57 6.26
CA GLN A 131 -14.85 11.04 7.24
C GLN A 131 -14.65 12.52 7.61
N GLU A 132 -13.48 13.09 7.35
CA GLU A 132 -13.13 14.45 7.78
C GLU A 132 -13.26 15.52 6.69
N VAL A 133 -13.26 15.13 5.41
CA VAL A 133 -13.50 16.07 4.30
C VAL A 133 -14.99 16.10 4.00
N ARG A 134 -15.77 16.73 4.90
CA ARG A 134 -16.99 17.41 4.44
C ARG A 134 -16.50 18.62 3.63
N SER A 135 -16.35 18.43 2.32
CA SER A 135 -16.15 19.55 1.42
C SER A 135 -17.21 20.61 1.71
N LYS A 136 -16.85 21.90 1.62
CA LYS A 136 -17.83 23.00 1.75
C LYS A 136 -18.94 22.90 0.69
N SER A 137 -18.74 22.10 -0.37
CA SER A 137 -19.71 21.78 -1.43
C SER A 137 -20.64 20.62 -1.10
N GLY A 138 -20.43 19.88 0.00
CA GLY A 138 -21.23 18.69 0.34
C GLY A 138 -20.91 17.46 -0.52
N GLU A 139 -19.92 17.54 -1.40
CA GLU A 139 -19.38 16.40 -2.13
C GLU A 139 -18.55 15.51 -1.19
N GLN A 140 -18.80 14.20 -1.29
CA GLN A 140 -18.09 13.18 -0.53
C GLN A 140 -16.77 12.88 -1.25
N ASP A 141 -15.65 13.16 -0.60
CA ASP A 141 -14.35 12.72 -1.09
C ASP A 141 -14.21 11.20 -0.86
N ILE A 142 -14.42 10.44 -1.94
CA ILE A 142 -14.14 9.01 -1.97
C ILE A 142 -12.72 8.84 -2.52
N THR A 143 -11.78 8.46 -1.67
CA THR A 143 -10.44 8.08 -2.12
C THR A 143 -10.44 6.58 -2.44
N SER A 144 -10.01 6.25 -3.66
CA SER A 144 -9.74 4.87 -4.03
C SER A 144 -8.29 4.54 -3.69
N LEU A 145 -8.09 3.56 -2.82
CA LEU A 145 -6.76 3.00 -2.53
C LEU A 145 -6.60 1.64 -3.21
N VAL A 146 -5.37 1.31 -3.56
CA VAL A 146 -5.01 -0.04 -4.00
C VAL A 146 -4.22 -0.71 -2.89
N ILE A 147 -4.66 -1.89 -2.50
CA ILE A 147 -4.02 -2.73 -1.49
C ILE A 147 -3.53 -4.00 -2.17
N LEU A 148 -2.25 -4.32 -2.04
CA LEU A 148 -1.66 -5.57 -2.49
C LEU A 148 -1.36 -6.45 -1.26
N PRO A 149 -2.14 -7.52 -1.03
CA PRO A 149 -1.86 -8.46 0.04
C PRO A 149 -0.65 -9.31 -0.30
N LEU A 150 0.32 -9.41 0.61
CA LEU A 150 1.46 -10.31 0.49
C LEU A 150 1.63 -11.12 1.78
N PHE A 151 2.30 -12.26 1.71
CA PHE A 151 2.64 -12.97 2.94
C PHE A 151 3.56 -12.12 3.85
N HIS A 152 3.53 -12.39 5.15
CA HIS A 152 4.46 -11.72 6.05
C HIS A 152 5.89 -12.27 5.81
N PRO A 153 6.94 -11.43 5.77
CA PRO A 153 8.32 -11.89 5.52
C PRO A 153 8.80 -12.99 6.48
N ALA A 154 8.32 -12.96 7.74
CA ALA A 154 8.59 -14.03 8.71
C ALA A 154 8.19 -15.44 8.23
N ALA A 155 7.22 -15.57 7.33
CA ALA A 155 6.77 -16.87 6.82
C ALA A 155 7.86 -17.59 5.99
N ALA A 156 8.78 -16.84 5.38
CA ALA A 156 9.91 -17.42 4.63
C ALA A 156 11.05 -17.91 5.52
N LEU A 157 11.13 -17.47 6.78
CA LEU A 157 12.22 -17.86 7.69
C LEU A 157 12.18 -19.34 8.06
N TYR A 158 11.01 -19.98 7.92
CA TYR A 158 10.79 -21.38 8.30
C TYR A 158 10.45 -22.28 7.10
N ASN A 159 10.29 -21.71 5.90
CA ASN A 159 9.86 -22.44 4.71
C ASN A 159 10.48 -21.85 3.43
N GLY A 160 11.40 -22.60 2.81
CA GLY A 160 12.09 -22.18 1.59
C GLY A 160 11.16 -21.94 0.40
N GLY A 161 10.06 -22.68 0.26
CA GLY A 161 9.07 -22.45 -0.79
C GLY A 161 8.39 -21.08 -0.66
N MET A 162 8.12 -20.67 0.58
CA MET A 162 7.51 -19.37 0.88
C MET A 162 8.45 -18.19 0.53
N ARG A 163 9.76 -18.39 0.61
CA ARG A 163 10.75 -17.40 0.19
C ARG A 163 10.59 -17.06 -1.29
N GLN A 164 10.50 -18.07 -2.15
CA GLN A 164 10.33 -17.87 -3.59
C GLN A 164 8.99 -17.21 -3.90
N THR A 165 7.90 -17.64 -3.25
CA THR A 165 6.58 -17.00 -3.40
C THR A 165 6.64 -15.51 -3.09
N LEU A 166 7.32 -15.10 -2.02
CA LEU A 166 7.47 -13.69 -1.67
C LEU A 166 8.29 -12.91 -2.69
N ILE A 167 9.37 -13.48 -3.20
CA ILE A 167 10.17 -12.86 -4.27
C ILE A 167 9.31 -12.63 -5.52
N ASP A 168 8.55 -13.64 -5.94
CA ASP A 168 7.71 -13.56 -7.14
C ASP A 168 6.54 -12.58 -6.98
N ASP A 169 6.01 -12.46 -5.76
CA ASP A 169 5.00 -11.47 -5.44
C ASP A 169 5.55 -10.04 -5.39
N PHE A 170 6.73 -9.81 -4.82
CA PHE A 170 7.36 -8.49 -4.79
C PHE A 170 7.65 -7.96 -6.20
N LYS A 171 8.05 -8.83 -7.14
CA LYS A 171 8.23 -8.48 -8.56
C LYS A 171 6.98 -7.91 -9.23
N LYS A 172 5.79 -8.08 -8.65
CA LYS A 172 4.54 -7.50 -9.16
C LYS A 172 4.37 -6.03 -8.77
N ILE A 173 5.04 -5.56 -7.70
CA ILE A 173 4.87 -4.20 -7.16
C ILE A 173 5.11 -3.12 -8.23
N PRO A 174 6.22 -3.13 -9.01
CA PRO A 174 6.44 -2.10 -10.03
C PRO A 174 5.33 -2.05 -11.09
N LYS A 175 4.86 -3.22 -11.54
CA LYS A 175 3.76 -3.32 -12.51
C LYS A 175 2.45 -2.77 -11.94
N VAL A 176 2.14 -3.06 -10.68
CA VAL A 176 0.93 -2.54 -10.04
C VAL A 176 1.00 -1.01 -9.91
N LEU A 177 2.16 -0.44 -9.58
CA LEU A 177 2.37 1.01 -9.53
C LEU A 177 2.19 1.69 -10.90
N GLU A 178 2.70 1.04 -11.95
CA GLU A 178 2.52 1.49 -13.33
C GLU A 178 1.03 1.49 -13.71
N GLU A 179 0.31 0.40 -13.42
CA GLU A 179 -1.14 0.29 -13.68
C GLU A 179 -1.94 1.35 -12.91
N ILE A 180 -1.59 1.64 -11.65
CA ILE A 180 -2.22 2.72 -10.87
C ILE A 180 -1.99 4.07 -11.53
N SER A 181 -0.75 4.35 -11.95
CA SER A 181 -0.38 5.63 -12.55
C SER A 181 -1.07 5.84 -13.90
N ASN A 182 -1.21 4.79 -14.72
CA ASN A 182 -1.90 4.83 -16.00
C ASN A 182 -3.41 5.09 -15.84
N LEU A 183 -4.03 4.58 -14.77
CA LEU A 183 -5.45 4.82 -14.48
C LEU A 183 -5.73 6.22 -13.91
N ALA A 184 -4.72 6.90 -13.37
CA ALA A 184 -4.83 8.26 -12.87
C ALA A 184 -4.69 9.33 -13.98
N GLN A 185 -4.16 8.95 -15.15
CA GLN A 185 -4.09 9.84 -16.32
C GLN A 185 -5.49 9.95 -16.96
N PRO A 186 -5.99 11.17 -17.25
CA PRO A 186 -7.19 11.30 -18.08
C PRO A 186 -6.92 10.65 -19.46
N PRO A 187 -7.93 10.02 -20.09
CA PRO A 187 -7.75 9.44 -21.41
C PRO A 187 -7.20 10.51 -22.35
N GLU A 188 -6.12 10.17 -23.07
CA GLU A 188 -5.56 11.03 -24.10
C GLU A 188 -6.71 11.35 -25.08
N ILE A 189 -7.16 12.62 -25.10
CA ILE A 189 -8.19 13.04 -26.04
C ILE A 189 -7.56 12.86 -27.41
N ALA A 190 -7.93 11.79 -28.13
CA ALA A 190 -7.53 11.58 -29.50
C ALA A 190 -7.84 12.87 -30.26
N LYS A 191 -6.79 13.55 -30.74
CA LYS A 191 -6.97 14.76 -31.56
C LYS A 191 -7.93 14.37 -32.68
N PRO A 192 -9.09 15.03 -32.84
CA PRO A 192 -9.97 14.70 -33.95
C PRO A 192 -9.15 14.81 -35.22
N ALA A 193 -9.21 13.79 -36.07
CA ALA A 193 -8.63 13.80 -37.40
C ALA A 193 -9.42 14.83 -38.24
N TRP A 194 -9.22 16.11 -37.95
CA TRP A 194 -9.79 17.20 -38.71
C TRP A 194 -9.10 17.20 -40.07
N ARG A 195 -9.82 16.73 -41.08
CA ARG A 195 -9.46 16.94 -42.49
C ARG A 195 -10.31 18.13 -42.96
N PRO A 196 -9.71 19.25 -43.39
CA PRO A 196 -10.49 20.31 -44.01
C PRO A 196 -11.14 19.75 -45.28
N ASN A 197 -12.46 19.86 -45.33
CA ASN A 197 -13.25 19.56 -46.52
C ASN A 197 -12.76 20.45 -47.67
N ARG A 198 -12.27 19.87 -48.77
CA ARG A 198 -12.10 20.62 -50.02
C ARG A 198 -13.50 21.00 -50.50
N GLN A 199 -13.78 22.30 -50.59
CA GLN A 199 -14.92 22.80 -51.33
C GLN A 199 -14.82 22.38 -52.79
N PRO A 200 -15.90 21.94 -53.45
CA PRO A 200 -16.03 22.03 -54.89
C PRO A 200 -16.91 23.25 -55.21
N ALA A 201 -16.32 24.31 -55.75
CA ALA A 201 -17.09 25.37 -56.40
C ALA A 201 -16.21 26.15 -57.37
N ASP A 202 -16.16 25.71 -58.63
CA ASP A 202 -16.23 26.67 -59.74
C ASP A 202 -17.12 26.06 -60.83
N ASN A 203 -18.39 26.44 -60.77
CA ASN A 203 -19.36 26.18 -61.81
C ASN A 203 -19.42 27.45 -62.66
N ARG A 204 -18.49 27.58 -63.59
CA ARG A 204 -18.47 28.66 -64.59
C ARG A 204 -18.37 28.09 -66.01
N LEU A 205 -19.48 28.20 -66.73
CA LEU A 205 -19.59 28.43 -68.17
C LEU A 205 -20.71 29.48 -68.32
N PRO A 206 -20.67 30.48 -69.23
CA PRO A 206 -20.22 30.45 -70.64
C PRO A 206 -19.25 31.62 -70.98
N LEU A 207 -18.67 31.83 -72.18
CA LEU A 207 -18.97 31.50 -73.59
C LEU A 207 -17.83 30.72 -74.26
#